data_AF-A0A3S3R0P7-F1
#
_entry.id   AF-A0A3S3R0P7-F1
#
_cell.length_a   1.000
_cell.length_b   1.000
_cell.length_c   1.000
_cell.angle_alpha   90.00
_cell.angle_beta   90.00
_cell.angle_gamma   90.00
#
_symmetry.space_group_name_H-M   'P 1'
#
loop_
_entity.id
_entity.type
_entity.pdbx_description
1 polymer ?
#
loop_
_entity_poly.entity_id
_entity_poly.type
_entity_poly.pdbx_seq_one_letter_code
_entity_poly.pdbx_strand_id
1 'polypeptide(L)'
;MSADAILRFLRDPLDFASDPVDADIWEAGFEDVAQQLTEAAGQPLRRAQIEAWHGLSTARAGLILGPPGTGKTHALAWMAAGYIEARRRAGSPCRILVSAFTRNAIINLVDAIAKRCLQLEAPPRIAFVGREPSIPLAAGVEHLEVDNAADLLTEDYAVMGTTVWG
;
A
#
# COMPACT_ATOMS: atom_id res chain seq x y z
N MET A 1 -11.70 9.70 5.82
CA MET A 1 -12.42 8.95 6.87
C MET A 1 -13.36 9.92 7.57
N SER A 2 -14.66 9.60 7.68
CA SER A 2 -15.63 10.48 8.36
C SER A 2 -15.49 10.39 9.89
N ALA A 3 -16.02 11.40 10.60
CA ALA A 3 -16.10 11.36 12.06
C ALA A 3 -16.88 10.14 12.57
N ASP A 4 -17.93 9.74 11.85
CA ASP A 4 -18.74 8.56 12.17
C ASP A 4 -17.94 7.25 12.05
N ALA A 5 -17.04 7.14 11.08
CA ALA A 5 -16.19 5.97 10.94
C ALA A 5 -15.21 5.83 12.13
N ILE A 6 -14.67 6.96 12.63
CA ILE A 6 -13.82 6.98 13.83
C ILE A 6 -14.64 6.56 15.06
N LEU A 7 -15.83 7.12 15.23
CA LEU A 7 -16.71 6.78 16.36
C LEU A 7 -17.13 5.31 16.32
N ARG A 8 -17.41 4.76 15.14
CA ARG A 8 -17.71 3.33 14.97
C ARG A 8 -16.51 2.47 15.36
N PHE A 9 -15.31 2.78 14.87
CA PHE A 9 -14.09 2.06 15.26
C PHE A 9 -13.87 2.08 16.78
N LEU A 10 -14.08 3.22 17.44
CA LEU A 10 -13.89 3.35 18.89
C LEU A 10 -14.96 2.62 19.71
N ARG A 11 -16.18 2.47 19.18
CA ARG A 11 -17.30 1.79 19.87
C ARG A 11 -17.29 0.28 19.66
N ASP A 12 -17.02 -0.17 18.45
CA ASP A 12 -17.01 -1.58 18.07
C ASP A 12 -15.89 -1.85 17.05
N PRO A 13 -14.65 -2.07 17.52
CA PRO A 13 -13.50 -2.26 16.65
C PRO A 13 -13.54 -3.60 15.90
N LEU A 14 -14.23 -4.62 16.43
CA LEU A 14 -14.33 -5.93 15.79
C LEU A 14 -15.30 -5.88 14.61
N ASP A 15 -16.49 -5.31 14.81
CA ASP A 15 -17.44 -5.06 13.72
C ASP A 15 -16.82 -4.18 12.64
N PHE A 16 -16.13 -3.10 13.04
CA PHE A 16 -15.43 -2.23 12.09
C PHE A 16 -14.39 -3.00 11.28
N ALA A 17 -13.62 -3.90 11.89
CA ALA A 17 -12.59 -4.67 11.20
C ALA A 17 -13.17 -5.67 10.19
N SER A 18 -14.37 -6.19 10.44
CA SER A 18 -15.04 -7.18 9.60
C SER A 18 -15.95 -6.60 8.52
N ASP A 19 -16.06 -5.27 8.42
CA ASP A 19 -16.87 -4.60 7.40
C ASP A 19 -16.04 -4.26 6.15
N PRO A 20 -16.13 -5.01 5.05
CA PRO A 20 -15.32 -4.76 3.86
C PRO A 20 -15.56 -3.37 3.27
N VAL A 21 -14.48 -2.73 2.82
CA VAL A 21 -14.53 -1.46 2.10
C VAL A 21 -13.98 -1.69 0.72
N ASP A 22 -14.77 -1.36 -0.30
CA ASP A 22 -14.38 -1.41 -1.70
C ASP A 22 -13.88 -2.79 -2.16
N ALA A 23 -14.51 -3.88 -1.70
CA ALA A 23 -14.10 -5.25 -2.02
C ALA A 23 -13.95 -5.49 -3.53
N ASP A 24 -14.91 -5.01 -4.33
CA ASP A 24 -14.85 -5.13 -5.80
C ASP A 24 -13.64 -4.39 -6.40
N ILE A 25 -13.28 -3.22 -5.85
CA ILE A 25 -12.10 -2.45 -6.29
C ILE A 25 -10.81 -3.16 -5.86
N TRP A 26 -10.81 -3.77 -4.68
CA TRP A 26 -9.68 -4.56 -4.19
C TRP A 26 -9.41 -5.78 -5.07
N GLU A 27 -10.45 -6.51 -5.47
CA GLU A 27 -10.34 -7.64 -6.38
C GLU A 27 -9.92 -7.20 -7.79
N ALA A 28 -10.46 -6.09 -8.32
CA ALA A 28 -10.00 -5.49 -9.57
C ALA A 28 -8.50 -5.10 -9.54
N GLY A 29 -8.00 -4.68 -8.37
CA GLY A 29 -6.56 -4.43 -8.18
C GLY A 29 -5.68 -5.67 -8.35
N PHE A 30 -6.24 -6.86 -8.10
CA PHE A 30 -5.56 -8.12 -8.43
C PHE A 30 -5.74 -8.47 -9.90
N GLU A 31 -6.98 -8.63 -10.36
CA GLU A 31 -7.32 -9.19 -11.67
C GLU A 31 -6.85 -8.31 -12.84
N ASP A 32 -7.05 -7.00 -12.73
CA ASP A 32 -6.81 -6.04 -13.82
C ASP A 32 -5.44 -5.36 -13.76
N VAL A 33 -4.67 -5.58 -12.68
CA VAL A 33 -3.39 -4.90 -12.46
C VAL A 33 -2.29 -5.89 -12.06
N ALA A 34 -2.33 -6.41 -10.83
CA ALA A 34 -1.23 -7.22 -10.31
C ALA A 34 -1.04 -8.51 -11.10
N GLN A 35 -2.12 -9.23 -11.41
CA GLN A 35 -2.06 -10.47 -12.19
C GLN A 35 -1.52 -10.20 -13.61
N GLN A 36 -2.10 -9.26 -14.34
CA GLN A 36 -1.69 -8.92 -15.71
C GLN A 36 -0.20 -8.55 -15.78
N LEU A 37 0.26 -7.65 -14.91
CA LEU A 37 1.64 -7.17 -14.92
C LEU A 37 2.63 -8.26 -14.50
N THR A 38 2.28 -9.07 -13.50
CA THR A 38 3.17 -10.15 -13.03
C THR A 38 3.28 -11.29 -14.03
N GLU A 39 2.19 -11.65 -14.70
CA GLU A 39 2.17 -12.66 -15.76
C GLU A 39 2.94 -12.17 -17.00
N ALA A 40 2.71 -10.93 -17.44
CA ALA A 40 3.44 -10.34 -18.57
C ALA A 40 4.96 -10.26 -18.32
N ALA A 41 5.36 -10.06 -17.06
CA ALA A 41 6.77 -10.06 -16.64
C ALA A 41 7.36 -11.48 -16.45
N GLY A 42 6.57 -12.55 -16.62
CA GLY A 42 7.01 -13.93 -16.38
C GLY A 42 7.30 -14.24 -14.90
N GLN A 43 6.73 -13.46 -13.98
CA GLN A 43 6.93 -13.56 -12.52
C GLN A 43 5.59 -13.60 -11.77
N PRO A 44 4.72 -14.59 -12.03
CA PRO A 44 3.38 -14.63 -11.45
C PRO A 44 3.43 -14.70 -9.91
N LEU A 45 2.41 -14.13 -9.27
CA LEU A 45 2.23 -14.28 -7.83
C LEU A 45 2.04 -15.75 -7.45
N ARG A 46 2.64 -16.16 -6.34
CA ARG A 46 2.50 -17.52 -5.81
C ARG A 46 1.12 -17.71 -5.19
N ARG A 47 0.66 -18.98 -5.15
CA ARG A 47 -0.60 -19.39 -4.51
C ARG A 47 -0.86 -18.68 -3.17
N ALA A 48 0.09 -18.74 -2.23
CA ALA A 48 -0.08 -18.12 -0.91
C ALA A 48 -0.21 -16.58 -0.95
N GLN A 49 0.35 -15.91 -1.96
CA GLN A 49 0.23 -14.46 -2.13
C GLN A 49 -1.13 -14.09 -2.72
N ILE A 50 -1.65 -14.93 -3.64
CA ILE A 50 -2.99 -14.81 -4.21
C ILE A 50 -4.05 -15.06 -3.13
N GLU A 51 -3.90 -16.14 -2.35
CA GLU A 51 -4.78 -16.46 -1.21
C GLU A 51 -4.78 -15.34 -0.16
N ALA A 52 -3.61 -14.73 0.12
CA ALA A 52 -3.53 -13.58 1.02
C ALA A 52 -4.24 -12.34 0.45
N TRP A 53 -4.25 -12.14 -0.88
CA TRP A 53 -4.96 -11.03 -1.51
C TRP A 53 -6.47 -11.18 -1.36
N HIS A 54 -7.03 -12.31 -1.79
CA HIS A 54 -8.47 -12.56 -1.71
C HIS A 54 -8.93 -12.64 -0.25
N GLY A 55 -8.11 -13.16 0.66
CA GLY A 55 -8.44 -13.18 2.09
C GLY A 55 -8.62 -11.77 2.69
N LEU A 56 -7.97 -10.76 2.13
CA LEU A 56 -8.05 -9.37 2.60
C LEU A 56 -9.25 -8.60 2.01
N SER A 57 -9.92 -9.09 0.96
CA SER A 57 -11.04 -8.35 0.33
C SER A 57 -12.27 -8.24 1.23
N THR A 58 -12.38 -9.12 2.22
CA THR A 58 -13.51 -9.19 3.15
C THR A 58 -13.26 -8.52 4.50
N ALA A 59 -12.09 -7.89 4.70
CA ALA A 59 -11.72 -7.32 6.00
C ALA A 59 -10.98 -5.98 5.85
N ARG A 60 -11.20 -5.05 6.80
CA ARG A 60 -10.45 -3.78 6.86
C ARG A 60 -9.04 -3.95 7.41
N ALA A 61 -8.78 -5.04 8.11
CA ALA A 61 -7.50 -5.36 8.71
C ALA A 61 -7.19 -6.83 8.52
N GLY A 62 -5.96 -7.13 8.12
CA GLY A 62 -5.49 -8.50 8.07
C GLY A 62 -3.99 -8.61 8.30
N LEU A 63 -3.58 -9.84 8.54
CA LEU A 63 -2.25 -10.17 9.02
C LEU A 63 -1.58 -11.13 8.04
N ILE A 64 -0.52 -10.66 7.37
CA ILE A 64 0.28 -11.49 6.47
C ILE A 64 1.45 -12.11 7.26
N LEU A 65 1.34 -13.40 7.56
CA LEU A 65 2.37 -14.18 8.27
C LEU A 65 3.12 -15.12 7.34
N GLY A 66 4.40 -15.31 7.64
CA GLY A 66 5.21 -16.34 6.98
C GLY A 66 6.70 -16.21 7.32
N PRO A 67 7.50 -17.27 7.14
CA PRO A 67 8.93 -17.24 7.36
C PRO A 67 9.66 -16.10 6.60
N PRO A 68 10.85 -15.67 7.04
CA PRO A 68 11.71 -14.79 6.25
C PRO A 68 11.92 -15.35 4.83
N GLY A 69 11.96 -14.47 3.82
CA GLY A 69 12.16 -14.89 2.42
C GLY A 69 10.92 -15.38 1.66
N THR A 70 9.75 -15.53 2.29
CA THR A 70 8.51 -16.00 1.60
C THR A 70 7.84 -14.96 0.69
N GLY A 71 8.48 -13.81 0.43
CA GLY A 71 7.97 -12.80 -0.50
C GLY A 71 6.82 -11.94 0.05
N LYS A 72 6.72 -11.76 1.37
CA LYS A 72 5.73 -10.86 2.01
C LYS A 72 5.82 -9.43 1.48
N THR A 73 7.02 -8.86 1.42
CA THR A 73 7.24 -7.52 0.86
C THR A 73 6.83 -7.44 -0.61
N HIS A 74 7.08 -8.50 -1.38
CA HIS A 74 6.65 -8.57 -2.78
C HIS A 74 5.13 -8.56 -2.90
N ALA A 75 4.43 -9.34 -2.07
CA ALA A 75 2.97 -9.35 -2.03
C ALA A 75 2.39 -8.00 -1.62
N LEU A 76 2.86 -7.42 -0.50
CA LEU A 76 2.42 -6.10 -0.02
C LEU A 76 2.66 -5.00 -1.04
N ALA A 77 3.79 -5.05 -1.76
CA ALA A 77 4.10 -4.06 -2.78
C ALA A 77 3.12 -4.12 -3.96
N TRP A 78 2.76 -5.33 -4.41
CA TRP A 78 1.74 -5.51 -5.44
C TRP A 78 0.34 -5.15 -4.94
N MET A 79 0.00 -5.48 -3.69
CA MET A 79 -1.27 -5.08 -3.06
C MET A 79 -1.44 -3.56 -3.09
N ALA A 80 -0.42 -2.83 -2.65
CA ALA A 80 -0.45 -1.37 -2.68
C ALA A 80 -0.57 -0.81 -4.10
N ALA A 81 0.25 -1.31 -5.04
CA ALA A 81 0.25 -0.82 -6.43
C ALA A 81 -1.03 -1.15 -7.19
N GLY A 82 -1.57 -2.36 -7.01
CA GLY A 82 -2.83 -2.78 -7.63
C GLY A 82 -4.02 -2.02 -7.05
N TYR A 83 -4.09 -1.89 -5.72
CA TYR A 83 -5.21 -1.19 -5.08
C TYR A 83 -5.24 0.30 -5.40
N ILE A 84 -4.09 1.00 -5.37
CA ILE A 84 -4.06 2.44 -5.71
C ILE A 84 -4.45 2.68 -7.17
N GLU A 85 -4.08 1.78 -8.08
CA GLU A 85 -4.45 1.86 -9.49
C GLU A 85 -5.94 1.55 -9.73
N ALA A 86 -6.48 0.49 -9.10
CA ALA A 86 -7.90 0.18 -9.21
C ALA A 86 -8.77 1.31 -8.65
N ARG A 87 -8.37 1.91 -7.51
CA ARG A 87 -9.03 3.09 -6.95
C ARG A 87 -8.95 4.29 -7.90
N ARG A 88 -7.82 4.49 -8.58
CA ARG A 88 -7.68 5.52 -9.62
C ARG A 88 -8.64 5.32 -10.78
N ARG A 89 -8.71 4.10 -11.33
CA ARG A 89 -9.64 3.75 -12.41
C ARG A 89 -11.10 3.95 -12.00
N ALA A 90 -11.42 3.73 -10.72
CA ALA A 90 -12.73 3.99 -10.14
C ALA A 90 -12.97 5.47 -9.74
N GLY A 91 -12.05 6.39 -10.03
CA GLY A 91 -12.18 7.81 -9.68
C GLY A 91 -12.22 8.10 -8.17
N SER A 92 -11.73 7.18 -7.35
CA SER A 92 -11.78 7.27 -5.88
C SER A 92 -10.39 7.55 -5.31
N PRO A 93 -10.18 8.64 -4.54
CA PRO A 93 -8.86 8.96 -3.98
C PRO A 93 -8.30 7.84 -3.10
N CYS A 94 -7.00 7.55 -3.17
CA CYS A 94 -6.35 6.51 -2.38
C CYS A 94 -4.97 6.95 -1.91
N ARG A 95 -4.81 7.01 -0.58
CA ARG A 95 -3.54 7.34 0.08
C ARG A 95 -3.10 6.17 0.94
N ILE A 96 -1.91 5.65 0.69
CA ILE A 96 -1.36 4.49 1.40
C ILE A 96 -0.30 4.96 2.38
N LEU A 97 -0.48 4.63 3.66
CA LEU A 97 0.52 4.83 4.69
C LEU A 97 1.31 3.53 4.92
N VAL A 98 2.63 3.63 4.85
CA VAL A 98 3.56 2.56 5.19
C VAL A 98 4.30 2.94 6.46
N SER A 99 4.20 2.10 7.49
CA SER A 99 4.94 2.29 8.74
C SER A 99 5.44 0.98 9.31
N ALA A 100 6.54 1.05 10.07
CA ALA A 100 7.15 -0.07 10.77
C ALA A 100 8.05 0.43 11.91
N PHE A 101 8.55 -0.50 12.72
CA PHE A 101 9.48 -0.20 13.82
C PHE A 101 10.83 0.36 13.37
N THR A 102 11.25 0.11 12.12
CA THR A 102 12.56 0.56 11.63
C THR A 102 12.41 1.32 10.32
N ARG A 103 13.26 2.35 10.16
CA ARG A 103 13.38 3.13 8.93
C ARG A 103 13.65 2.24 7.71
N ASN A 104 14.55 1.27 7.86
CA ASN A 104 14.92 0.37 6.77
C ASN A 104 13.74 -0.52 6.33
N ALA A 105 12.91 -1.00 7.25
CA ALA A 105 11.73 -1.78 6.87
C ALA A 105 10.71 -0.95 6.08
N ILE A 106 10.52 0.31 6.47
CA ILE A 106 9.65 1.26 5.77
C ILE A 106 10.20 1.51 4.37
N ILE A 107 11.46 1.95 4.26
CA ILE A 107 12.10 2.25 2.98
C ILE A 107 12.08 1.03 2.06
N ASN A 108 12.39 -0.16 2.57
CA ASN A 108 12.37 -1.39 1.78
C ASN A 108 11.00 -1.67 1.15
N LEU A 109 9.90 -1.41 1.87
CA LEU A 109 8.55 -1.59 1.34
C LEU A 109 8.15 -0.44 0.40
N VAL A 110 8.46 0.81 0.75
CA VAL A 110 8.19 1.98 -0.12
C VAL A 110 8.92 1.86 -1.46
N ASP A 111 10.20 1.52 -1.44
CA ASP A 111 10.99 1.26 -2.65
C ASP A 111 10.42 0.10 -3.46
N ALA A 112 9.92 -0.94 -2.77
CA ALA A 112 9.28 -2.06 -3.44
C ALA A 112 7.98 -1.62 -4.12
N ILE A 113 7.15 -0.79 -3.48
CA ILE A 113 5.91 -0.24 -4.03
C ILE A 113 6.23 0.65 -5.23
N ALA A 114 7.19 1.56 -5.11
CA ALA A 114 7.58 2.46 -6.19
C ALA A 114 8.01 1.71 -7.46
N LYS A 115 8.82 0.66 -7.31
CA LYS A 115 9.23 -0.22 -8.43
C LYS A 115 8.04 -0.87 -9.16
N ARG A 116 6.91 -1.12 -8.48
CA ARG A 116 5.69 -1.66 -9.11
C ARG A 116 4.89 -0.53 -9.74
N CYS A 117 4.80 0.61 -9.05
CA CYS A 117 4.10 1.79 -9.54
C CYS A 117 4.71 2.35 -10.83
N LEU A 118 6.02 2.20 -11.06
CA LEU A 118 6.67 2.58 -12.33
C LEU A 118 6.16 1.81 -13.56
N GLN A 119 5.42 0.71 -13.36
CA GLN A 119 4.79 -0.07 -14.44
C GLN A 119 3.36 0.40 -14.73
N LEU A 120 2.83 1.35 -13.96
CA LEU A 120 1.50 1.91 -14.14
C LEU A 120 1.55 3.08 -15.14
N GLU A 121 0.44 3.35 -15.82
CA GLU A 121 0.32 4.47 -16.76
C GLU A 121 0.55 5.83 -16.07
N ALA A 122 0.03 5.97 -14.85
CA ALA A 122 0.17 7.16 -14.02
C ALA A 122 0.63 6.79 -12.60
N PRO A 123 1.95 6.66 -12.36
CA PRO A 123 2.48 6.38 -11.03
C PRO A 123 2.04 7.45 -10.02
N PRO A 124 1.55 7.08 -8.82
CA PRO A 124 1.25 8.04 -7.75
C PRO A 124 2.53 8.73 -7.26
N ARG A 125 2.38 9.84 -6.54
CA ARG A 125 3.48 10.44 -5.79
C ARG A 125 3.84 9.54 -4.61
N ILE A 126 5.12 9.23 -4.43
CA ILE A 126 5.60 8.32 -3.39
C ILE A 126 6.76 8.96 -2.64
N ALA A 127 6.65 9.03 -1.32
CA ALA A 127 7.66 9.68 -0.49
C ALA A 127 7.99 8.88 0.76
N PHE A 128 9.26 8.97 1.18
CA PHE A 128 9.68 8.69 2.54
C PHE A 128 9.76 10.00 3.33
N VAL A 129 9.04 10.07 4.45
CA VAL A 129 8.92 11.25 5.30
C VAL A 129 9.62 11.04 6.63
N GLY A 130 10.57 11.91 6.95
CA GLY A 130 11.32 11.91 8.20
C GLY A 130 12.78 12.30 7.96
N ARG A 131 13.67 11.96 8.89
CA ARG A 131 15.11 12.23 8.74
C ARG A 131 15.67 11.58 7.47
N GLU A 132 16.45 12.36 6.72
CA GLU A 132 17.09 11.94 5.48
C GLU A 132 17.78 10.56 5.62
N PRO A 133 17.46 9.61 4.72
CA PRO A 133 18.04 8.28 4.76
C PRO A 133 19.50 8.31 4.33
N SER A 134 20.33 7.50 4.99
CA SER A 134 21.76 7.36 4.65
C SER A 134 22.01 6.59 3.35
N ILE A 135 21.00 5.89 2.83
CA ILE A 135 21.05 5.12 1.59
C ILE A 135 20.11 5.81 0.59
N PRO A 136 20.51 5.97 -0.67
CA PRO A 136 19.64 6.53 -1.70
C PRO A 136 18.33 5.74 -1.82
N LEU A 137 17.23 6.47 -1.95
CA LEU A 137 15.91 5.92 -2.19
C LEU A 137 15.79 5.40 -3.64
N ALA A 138 14.85 4.48 -3.90
CA ALA A 138 14.61 4.00 -5.25
C ALA A 138 14.07 5.10 -6.17
N ALA A 139 14.25 4.93 -7.48
CA ALA A 139 13.64 5.82 -8.47
C ALA A 139 12.12 5.92 -8.26
N GLY A 140 11.60 7.15 -8.31
CA GLY A 140 10.19 7.44 -8.05
C GLY A 140 9.82 7.59 -6.56
N VAL A 141 10.79 7.49 -5.64
CA VAL A 141 10.60 7.79 -4.22
C VAL A 141 11.33 9.09 -3.88
N GLU A 142 10.59 10.08 -3.39
CA GLU A 142 11.16 11.33 -2.88
C GLU A 142 11.43 11.25 -1.37
N HIS A 143 12.32 12.11 -0.87
CA HIS A 143 12.50 12.34 0.56
C HIS A 143 11.84 13.66 0.92
N LEU A 144 11.04 13.67 1.99
CA LEU A 144 10.47 14.88 2.56
C LEU A 144 10.80 14.96 4.05
N GLU A 145 11.03 16.18 4.53
CA GLU A 145 10.99 16.50 5.95
C GLU A 145 9.54 16.45 6.48
N VAL A 146 9.39 16.22 7.78
CA VAL A 146 8.08 16.04 8.44
C VAL A 146 7.17 17.25 8.23
N ASP A 147 7.71 18.46 8.22
CA ASP A 147 6.95 19.70 8.02
C ASP A 147 6.28 19.78 6.64
N ASN A 148 6.80 19.04 5.66
CA ASN A 148 6.28 18.98 4.29
C ASN A 148 5.38 17.75 4.06
N ALA A 149 5.10 16.95 5.10
CA ALA A 149 4.26 15.75 4.99
C ALA A 149 2.84 16.05 4.49
N ALA A 150 2.33 17.25 4.82
CA ALA A 150 0.99 17.69 4.46
C ALA A 150 0.78 17.72 2.94
N ASP A 151 1.84 17.94 2.16
CA ASP A 151 1.78 17.99 0.69
C ASP A 151 1.36 16.65 0.06
N LEU A 152 1.58 15.52 0.75
CA LEU A 152 1.11 14.21 0.28
C LEU A 152 -0.37 13.96 0.61
N LEU A 153 -0.89 14.65 1.62
CA LEU A 153 -2.28 14.48 2.08
C LEU A 153 -3.27 15.21 1.16
N THR A 154 -2.78 16.15 0.34
CA THR A 154 -3.57 16.86 -0.66
C THR A 154 -3.66 16.11 -1.99
N GLU A 155 -2.69 15.26 -2.32
CA GLU A 155 -2.69 14.40 -3.51
C GLU A 155 -3.86 13.42 -3.49
N ASP A 156 -4.57 13.21 -4.60
CA ASP A 156 -5.62 12.19 -4.66
C ASP A 156 -5.06 10.77 -4.56
N TYR A 157 -3.84 10.55 -5.05
CA TYR A 157 -3.17 9.26 -5.08
C TYR A 157 -1.73 9.38 -4.60
N ALA A 158 -1.45 8.86 -3.41
CA ALA A 158 -0.11 8.95 -2.82
C ALA A 158 0.27 7.74 -1.96
N VAL A 159 1.58 7.51 -1.81
CA VAL A 159 2.13 6.57 -0.85
C VAL A 159 3.12 7.30 0.04
N MET A 160 2.93 7.20 1.36
CA MET A 160 3.78 7.82 2.36
C MET A 160 4.42 6.74 3.23
N GLY A 161 5.74 6.69 3.29
CA GLY A 161 6.48 5.92 4.29
C GLY A 161 6.94 6.80 5.43
N THR A 162 6.59 6.47 6.67
CA THR A 162 7.12 7.20 7.83
C THR A 162 7.18 6.35 9.10
N THR A 163 8.03 6.72 10.04
CA THR A 163 8.10 6.09 11.36
C THR A 163 6.96 6.58 12.26
N VAL A 164 6.40 5.68 13.08
CA VAL A 164 5.36 6.07 14.07
C VAL A 164 5.93 6.97 15.18
N TRP A 165 7.25 6.94 15.36
CA TRP A 165 7.99 7.78 16.28
C TRP A 165 8.64 8.89 15.45
N GLY A 166 8.11 10.11 15.58
CA GLY A 166 8.74 11.32 15.07
C GLY A 166 9.97 11.69 15.88
#